data_AF-A0A2N2H381-F1
#
_entry.id   AF-A0A2N2H381-F1
#
_cell.length_a   1.000
_cell.length_b   1.000
_cell.length_c   1.000
_cell.angle_alpha   90.00
_cell.angle_beta   90.00
_cell.angle_gamma   90.00
#
_symmetry.space_group_name_H-M   'P 1'
#
loop_
_entity.id
_entity.type
_entity.pdbx_description
1 polymer ?
#
loop_
_entity_poly.entity_id
_entity_poly.type
_entity_poly.pdbx_seq_one_letter_code
_entity_poly.pdbx_strand_id
1 'polypeptide(L)'
;MSDWISHLQHGYKALSENHSTIAYTHFHAAFEENPEHPLVCFAWGQALAQTGHTQEAVVLLEKAARAEPDLIEIACAWAKAVLDLGDFDSAERILDELQDKHPRDHLVRLTLVELAVRRGDPDAAETHLGTAEKHGAEPRTLRIARAQIAQVRGLLASRAGQHEPARRHFETAIELEPAWAGPWINLGVIAEGTAEVQRAMSCYEQALQIDPGHPVALYNAARLHSRSGDTRTARDLITRLLDAVPEYPGGRELADSVRKAD
;
A
#
# COMPACT_ATOMS: atom_id res chain seq x y z
N MET A 1 27.90 -16.54 -22.44
CA MET A 1 27.35 -15.82 -21.29
C MET A 1 26.65 -16.88 -20.46
N SER A 2 26.85 -16.98 -19.15
CA SER A 2 26.11 -17.98 -18.36
C SER A 2 24.62 -17.72 -18.48
N ASP A 3 23.81 -18.78 -18.60
CA ASP A 3 22.40 -18.68 -19.00
C ASP A 3 21.59 -17.84 -18.00
N TRP A 4 21.93 -17.85 -16.70
CA TRP A 4 21.32 -17.02 -15.65
C TRP A 4 21.48 -15.51 -15.87
N ILE A 5 22.60 -15.06 -16.46
CA ILE A 5 22.81 -13.62 -16.76
C ILE A 5 21.85 -13.19 -17.87
N SER A 6 21.68 -14.05 -18.88
CA SER A 6 20.72 -13.83 -19.95
C SER A 6 19.31 -13.75 -19.37
N HIS A 7 18.95 -14.67 -18.48
CA HIS A 7 17.67 -14.64 -17.79
C HIS A 7 17.45 -13.35 -16.99
N LEU A 8 18.43 -12.88 -16.21
CA LEU A 8 18.32 -11.59 -15.52
C LEU A 8 18.10 -10.41 -16.49
N GLN A 9 18.85 -10.35 -17.59
CA GLN A 9 18.71 -9.28 -18.59
C GLN A 9 17.32 -9.27 -19.21
N HIS A 10 16.79 -10.44 -19.60
CA HIS A 10 15.44 -10.57 -20.13
C HIS A 10 14.39 -10.21 -19.08
N GLY A 11 14.60 -10.60 -17.82
CA GLY A 11 13.72 -10.25 -16.70
C GLY A 11 13.63 -8.74 -16.48
N TYR A 12 14.77 -8.04 -16.39
CA TYR A 12 14.79 -6.58 -16.24
C TYR A 12 14.24 -5.85 -17.47
N LYS A 13 14.51 -6.36 -18.68
CA LYS A 13 13.90 -5.81 -19.89
C LYS A 13 12.38 -5.94 -19.85
N ALA A 14 11.86 -7.12 -19.50
CA ALA A 14 10.43 -7.35 -19.36
C ALA A 14 9.80 -6.41 -18.32
N LEU A 15 10.45 -6.17 -17.18
CA LEU A 15 9.99 -5.16 -16.21
C LEU A 15 9.93 -3.75 -16.80
N SER A 16 10.94 -3.34 -17.57
CA SER A 16 10.95 -2.02 -18.23
C SER A 16 9.82 -1.85 -19.25
N GLU A 17 9.32 -2.97 -19.80
CA GLU A 17 8.19 -3.04 -20.73
C GLU A 17 6.85 -3.32 -20.00
N ASN A 18 6.84 -3.28 -18.67
CA ASN A 18 5.67 -3.52 -17.81
C ASN A 18 5.07 -4.94 -17.94
N HIS A 19 5.90 -5.93 -18.28
CA HIS A 19 5.54 -7.34 -18.42
C HIS A 19 5.92 -8.16 -17.17
N SER A 20 5.26 -7.91 -16.04
CA SER A 20 5.62 -8.50 -14.73
C SER A 20 5.63 -10.04 -14.68
N THR A 21 4.70 -10.71 -15.38
CA THR A 21 4.66 -12.18 -15.44
C THR A 21 5.85 -12.77 -16.20
N ILE A 22 6.27 -12.09 -17.28
CA ILE A 22 7.45 -12.50 -18.06
C ILE A 22 8.71 -12.29 -17.22
N ALA A 23 8.80 -11.15 -16.52
CA ALA A 23 9.90 -10.87 -15.61
C ALA A 23 10.02 -11.93 -14.50
N TYR A 24 8.91 -12.25 -13.84
CA TYR A 24 8.84 -13.30 -12.82
C TYR A 24 9.38 -14.63 -13.35
N THR A 25 8.97 -15.04 -14.55
CA THR A 25 9.41 -16.29 -15.18
C THR A 25 10.92 -16.31 -15.42
N HIS A 26 11.47 -15.21 -15.92
CA HIS A 26 12.91 -15.09 -16.14
C HIS A 26 13.72 -15.03 -14.85
N PHE A 27 13.24 -14.35 -13.81
CA PHE A 27 13.92 -14.32 -12.52
C PHE A 27 13.90 -15.69 -11.83
N HIS A 28 12.78 -16.44 -11.94
CA HIS A 28 12.73 -17.83 -11.48
C HIS A 28 13.76 -18.71 -12.20
N ALA A 29 13.83 -18.65 -13.53
CA ALA A 29 14.79 -19.42 -14.30
C ALA A 29 16.25 -19.07 -13.94
N ALA A 30 16.56 -17.78 -13.75
CA ALA A 30 17.87 -17.36 -13.27
C ALA A 30 18.19 -17.96 -11.88
N PHE A 31 17.19 -18.03 -10.99
CA PHE A 31 17.33 -18.61 -9.66
C PHE A 31 17.55 -20.12 -9.68
N GLU A 32 16.85 -20.86 -10.55
CA GLU A 32 17.05 -22.31 -10.69
C GLU A 32 18.49 -22.65 -11.13
N GLU A 33 19.10 -21.81 -11.94
CA GLU A 33 20.47 -22.02 -12.41
C GLU A 33 21.55 -21.58 -11.40
N ASN A 34 21.31 -20.49 -10.68
CA ASN A 34 22.30 -19.93 -9.75
C ASN A 34 21.67 -19.34 -8.48
N PRO A 35 21.16 -20.18 -7.57
CA PRO A 35 20.42 -19.76 -6.38
C PRO A 35 21.30 -19.14 -5.28
N GLU A 36 22.63 -19.17 -5.47
CA GLU A 36 23.59 -18.57 -4.53
C GLU A 36 24.04 -17.17 -4.95
N HIS A 37 23.76 -16.74 -6.19
CA HIS A 37 24.22 -15.45 -6.67
C HIS A 37 23.39 -14.30 -6.05
N PRO A 38 24.01 -13.27 -5.45
CA PRO A 38 23.29 -12.23 -4.72
C PRO A 38 22.29 -11.45 -5.59
N LEU A 39 22.69 -11.05 -6.80
CA LEU A 39 21.78 -10.35 -7.73
C LEU A 39 20.62 -11.23 -8.21
N VAL A 40 20.80 -12.54 -8.26
CA VAL A 40 19.72 -13.48 -8.62
C VAL A 40 18.74 -13.61 -7.47
N CYS A 41 19.25 -13.78 -6.25
CA CYS A 41 18.44 -13.76 -5.03
C CYS A 41 17.68 -12.44 -4.87
N PHE A 42 18.33 -11.32 -5.17
CA PHE A 42 17.71 -10.00 -5.14
C PHE A 42 16.57 -9.88 -6.15
N ALA A 43 16.82 -10.19 -7.44
CA ALA A 43 15.82 -10.09 -8.49
C ALA A 43 14.62 -11.02 -8.23
N TRP A 44 14.88 -12.27 -7.84
CA TRP A 44 13.84 -13.24 -7.53
C TRP A 44 13.08 -12.87 -6.24
N GLY A 45 13.79 -12.47 -5.19
CA GLY A 45 13.19 -12.00 -3.95
C GLY A 45 12.27 -10.79 -4.15
N GLN A 46 12.64 -9.83 -5.00
CA GLN A 46 11.76 -8.72 -5.37
C GLN A 46 10.49 -9.19 -6.11
N ALA A 47 10.63 -10.14 -7.03
CA ALA A 47 9.49 -10.69 -7.77
C ALA A 47 8.53 -11.47 -6.86
N LEU A 48 9.06 -12.21 -5.89
CA LEU A 48 8.26 -12.88 -4.86
C LEU A 48 7.52 -11.89 -3.96
N ALA A 49 8.19 -10.82 -3.53
CA ALA A 49 7.55 -9.78 -2.72
C ALA A 49 6.35 -9.14 -3.44
N GLN A 50 6.50 -8.86 -4.74
CA GLN A 50 5.42 -8.27 -5.56
C GLN A 50 4.23 -9.22 -5.79
N THR A 51 4.46 -10.53 -5.74
CA THR A 51 3.41 -11.53 -5.97
C THR A 51 2.80 -12.08 -4.67
N GLY A 52 3.16 -11.49 -3.52
CA GLY A 52 2.61 -11.86 -2.21
C GLY A 52 3.30 -13.04 -1.52
N HIS A 53 4.38 -13.56 -2.09
CA HIS A 53 5.22 -14.61 -1.48
C HIS A 53 6.24 -13.98 -0.52
N THR A 54 5.78 -13.11 0.37
CA THR A 54 6.62 -12.21 1.17
C THR A 54 7.59 -12.94 2.09
N GLN A 55 7.18 -14.09 2.65
CA GLN A 55 8.05 -14.87 3.53
C GLN A 55 9.30 -15.41 2.80
N GLU A 56 9.11 -15.92 1.59
CA GLU A 56 10.21 -16.42 0.74
C GLU A 56 11.07 -15.25 0.24
N ALA A 57 10.43 -14.13 -0.11
CA ALA A 57 11.13 -12.91 -0.49
C ALA A 57 12.10 -12.43 0.59
N VAL A 58 11.67 -12.39 1.86
CA VAL A 58 12.53 -11.96 2.99
C VAL A 58 13.79 -12.82 3.10
N VAL A 59 13.66 -14.15 2.97
CA VAL A 59 14.81 -15.07 3.07
C VAL A 59 15.83 -14.79 1.97
N LEU A 60 15.37 -14.61 0.73
CA LEU A 60 16.26 -14.35 -0.40
C LEU A 60 16.89 -12.95 -0.36
N LEU A 61 16.11 -11.95 0.04
CA LEU A 61 16.58 -10.56 0.16
C LEU A 61 17.58 -10.41 1.31
N GLU A 62 17.36 -11.10 2.44
CA GLU A 62 18.34 -11.19 3.52
C GLU A 62 19.65 -11.80 3.02
N LYS A 63 19.57 -12.95 2.33
CA LYS A 63 20.74 -13.63 1.77
C LYS A 63 21.51 -12.71 0.83
N ALA A 64 20.82 -12.01 -0.07
CA ALA A 64 21.41 -11.06 -1.00
C ALA A 64 22.07 -9.88 -0.27
N ALA A 65 21.38 -9.28 0.71
CA ALA A 65 21.89 -8.12 1.46
C ALA A 65 23.11 -8.47 2.31
N ARG A 66 23.17 -9.69 2.87
CA ARG A 66 24.34 -10.17 3.62
C ARG A 66 25.55 -10.42 2.72
N ALA A 67 25.33 -10.85 1.49
CA ALA A 67 26.40 -11.10 0.52
C ALA A 67 26.93 -9.81 -0.12
N GLU A 68 26.07 -8.81 -0.29
CA GLU A 68 26.40 -7.50 -0.88
C GLU A 68 26.05 -6.34 0.10
N PRO A 69 26.75 -6.22 1.23
CA PRO A 69 26.39 -5.29 2.30
C PRO A 69 26.50 -3.80 1.92
N ASP A 70 27.20 -3.49 0.84
CA ASP A 70 27.39 -2.13 0.32
C ASP A 70 26.28 -1.70 -0.66
N LEU A 71 25.44 -2.64 -1.12
CA LEU A 71 24.32 -2.35 -2.02
C LEU A 71 23.06 -1.99 -1.21
N ILE A 72 22.91 -0.69 -0.94
CA ILE A 72 21.82 -0.10 -0.15
C ILE A 72 20.45 -0.51 -0.70
N GLU A 73 20.30 -0.63 -2.01
CA GLU A 73 19.05 -1.01 -2.67
C GLU A 73 18.56 -2.39 -2.23
N ILE A 74 19.47 -3.34 -2.04
CA ILE A 74 19.14 -4.71 -1.62
C ILE A 74 18.71 -4.71 -0.16
N ALA A 75 19.47 -4.01 0.70
CA ALA A 75 19.14 -3.90 2.12
C ALA A 75 17.81 -3.16 2.36
N CYS A 76 17.51 -2.12 1.58
CA CYS A 76 16.22 -1.42 1.64
C CYS A 76 15.07 -2.30 1.13
N ALA A 77 15.29 -3.10 0.06
CA ALA A 77 14.30 -4.06 -0.40
C ALA A 77 14.02 -5.15 0.66
N TRP A 78 15.05 -5.62 1.36
CA TRP A 78 14.89 -6.54 2.48
C TRP A 78 14.06 -5.91 3.60
N ALA A 79 14.41 -4.69 4.05
CA ALA A 79 13.64 -3.97 5.07
C ALA A 79 12.16 -3.80 4.67
N LYS A 80 11.87 -3.48 3.40
CA LYS A 80 10.50 -3.40 2.88
C LYS A 80 9.74 -4.72 2.90
N ALA A 81 10.39 -5.81 2.48
CA ALA A 81 9.76 -7.13 2.56
C ALA A 81 9.45 -7.53 4.01
N VAL A 82 10.31 -7.16 4.96
CA VAL A 82 10.07 -7.35 6.40
C VAL A 82 8.91 -6.47 6.90
N LEU A 83 8.80 -5.22 6.44
CA LEU A 83 7.64 -4.34 6.71
C LEU A 83 6.33 -4.93 6.16
N ASP A 84 6.37 -5.58 5.00
CA ASP A 84 5.20 -6.22 4.39
C ASP A 84 4.73 -7.46 5.17
N LEU A 85 5.63 -8.14 5.90
CA LEU A 85 5.25 -9.17 6.88
C LEU A 85 4.66 -8.58 8.17
N GLY A 86 4.79 -7.26 8.38
CA GLY A 86 4.36 -6.59 9.62
C GLY A 86 5.37 -6.72 10.77
N ASP A 87 6.58 -7.23 10.53
CA ASP A 87 7.65 -7.28 11.54
C ASP A 87 8.38 -5.93 11.60
N PHE A 88 7.73 -4.95 12.23
CA PHE A 88 8.24 -3.59 12.31
C PHE A 88 9.56 -3.48 13.09
N ASP A 89 9.77 -4.33 14.10
CA ASP A 89 10.96 -4.27 14.95
C ASP A 89 12.20 -4.81 14.23
N SER A 90 12.05 -5.84 13.38
CA SER A 90 13.15 -6.29 12.52
C SER A 90 13.46 -5.28 11.42
N ALA A 91 12.44 -4.68 10.80
CA ALA A 91 12.64 -3.64 9.79
C ALA A 91 13.37 -2.41 10.37
N GLU A 92 12.99 -1.99 11.59
CA GLU A 92 13.63 -0.87 12.29
C GLU A 92 15.11 -1.13 12.56
N ARG A 93 15.48 -2.33 13.04
CA ARG A 93 16.90 -2.68 13.24
C ARG A 93 17.72 -2.60 11.96
N ILE A 94 17.17 -3.09 10.84
CA ILE A 94 17.85 -3.00 9.53
C ILE A 94 18.02 -1.54 9.12
N LEU A 95 16.96 -0.73 9.27
CA LEU A 95 16.97 0.67 8.87
C LEU A 95 17.83 1.56 9.79
N ASP A 96 17.97 1.22 11.06
CA ASP A 96 18.87 1.87 12.01
C ASP A 96 20.34 1.68 11.59
N GLU A 97 20.74 0.45 11.28
CA GLU A 97 22.08 0.18 10.77
C GLU A 97 22.35 0.91 9.44
N LEU A 98 21.35 0.96 8.55
CA LEU A 98 21.46 1.65 7.27
C LEU A 98 21.56 3.17 7.44
N GLN A 99 20.76 3.78 8.31
CA GLN A 99 20.79 5.23 8.49
C GLN A 99 22.04 5.71 9.21
N ASP A 100 22.62 4.91 10.09
CA ASP A 100 23.89 5.23 10.76
C ASP A 100 25.04 5.31 9.75
N LYS A 101 25.07 4.39 8.79
CA LYS A 101 26.07 4.36 7.71
C LYS A 101 25.77 5.37 6.61
N HIS A 102 24.49 5.57 6.29
CA HIS A 102 24.02 6.35 5.15
C HIS A 102 22.97 7.40 5.56
N PRO A 103 23.28 8.36 6.45
CA PRO A 103 22.31 9.27 7.04
C PRO A 103 21.68 10.25 6.04
N ARG A 104 22.22 10.35 4.82
CA ARG A 104 21.74 11.26 3.77
C ARG A 104 21.21 10.52 2.55
N ASP A 105 21.23 9.18 2.56
CA ASP A 105 20.72 8.41 1.43
C ASP A 105 19.20 8.51 1.37
N HIS A 106 18.67 8.98 0.24
CA HIS A 106 17.26 9.25 0.12
C HIS A 106 16.41 7.97 0.06
N LEU A 107 16.97 6.83 -0.39
CA LEU A 107 16.26 5.55 -0.42
C LEU A 107 16.07 5.00 1.00
N VAL A 108 17.12 5.08 1.84
CA VAL A 108 17.02 4.74 3.27
C VAL A 108 15.97 5.63 3.94
N ARG A 109 16.01 6.95 3.69
CA ARG A 109 15.04 7.89 4.25
C ARG A 109 13.61 7.62 3.80
N LEU A 110 13.38 7.30 2.53
CA LEU A 110 12.05 6.93 2.04
C LEU A 110 11.56 5.60 2.64
N THR A 111 12.45 4.66 2.93
CA THR A 111 12.07 3.40 3.58
C THR A 111 11.72 3.62 5.07
N LEU A 112 12.40 4.55 5.74
CA LEU A 112 12.04 5.01 7.09
C LEU A 112 10.71 5.78 7.11
N VAL A 113 10.39 6.55 6.07
CA VAL A 113 9.05 7.16 5.90
C VAL A 113 7.99 6.06 5.89
N GLU A 114 8.21 4.99 5.13
CA GLU A 114 7.26 3.87 5.07
C GLU A 114 7.09 3.18 6.43
N LEU A 115 8.17 2.87 7.15
CA LEU A 115 8.12 2.33 8.51
C LEU A 115 7.28 3.24 9.43
N ALA A 116 7.58 4.54 9.44
CA ALA A 116 6.90 5.52 10.28
C ALA A 116 5.41 5.64 9.94
N VAL A 117 5.06 5.67 8.65
CA VAL A 117 3.66 5.63 8.18
C VAL A 117 2.95 4.38 8.68
N ARG A 118 3.57 3.19 8.58
CA ARG A 118 2.96 1.93 9.04
C ARG A 118 2.83 1.84 10.56
N ARG A 119 3.76 2.43 11.31
CA ARG A 119 3.64 2.58 12.78
C ARG A 119 2.62 3.64 13.20
N GLY A 120 2.14 4.46 12.27
CA GLY A 120 1.21 5.56 12.57
C GLY A 120 1.91 6.76 13.21
N ASP A 121 3.18 6.98 12.91
CA ASP A 121 3.98 8.14 13.34
C ASP A 121 4.22 9.10 12.16
N PRO A 122 3.27 10.01 11.87
CA PRO A 122 3.41 10.93 10.75
C PRO A 122 4.49 12.00 10.96
N ASP A 123 4.95 12.25 12.20
CA ASP A 123 5.93 13.30 12.49
C ASP A 123 7.36 12.80 12.27
N ALA A 124 7.64 11.55 12.65
CA ALA A 124 8.86 10.86 12.23
C ALA A 124 8.91 10.73 10.70
N ALA A 125 7.79 10.37 10.07
CA ALA A 125 7.68 10.27 8.62
C ALA A 125 7.99 11.62 7.93
N GLU A 126 7.44 12.74 8.42
CA GLU A 126 7.72 14.07 7.87
C GLU A 126 9.21 14.45 7.98
N THR A 127 9.84 14.09 9.09
CA THR A 127 11.27 14.35 9.33
C THR A 127 12.15 13.62 8.32
N HIS A 128 11.88 12.33 8.08
CA HIS A 128 12.61 11.54 7.10
C HIS A 128 12.32 12.01 5.68
N LEU A 129 11.07 12.36 5.37
CA LEU A 129 10.67 12.88 4.07
C LEU A 129 11.40 14.17 3.73
N GLY A 130 11.50 15.12 4.66
CA GLY A 130 12.24 16.37 4.47
C GLY A 130 13.75 16.14 4.25
N THR A 131 14.31 15.06 4.81
CA THR A 131 15.69 14.67 4.53
C THR A 131 15.83 14.04 3.14
N ALA A 132 14.90 13.17 2.75
CA ALA A 132 14.87 12.57 1.41
C ALA A 132 14.77 13.64 0.31
N GLU A 133 13.90 14.65 0.51
CA GLU A 133 13.73 15.78 -0.43
C GLU A 133 15.02 16.58 -0.61
N LYS A 134 15.72 16.90 0.48
CA LYS A 134 17.01 17.62 0.43
C LYS A 134 18.12 16.83 -0.28
N HIS A 135 17.98 15.51 -0.39
CA HIS A 135 18.99 14.62 -0.94
C HIS A 135 18.56 13.94 -2.25
N GLY A 136 17.65 14.59 -2.98
CA GLY A 136 17.38 14.25 -4.38
C GLY A 136 16.34 13.15 -4.58
N ALA A 137 15.49 12.87 -3.58
CA ALA A 137 14.32 12.04 -3.82
C ALA A 137 13.44 12.65 -4.92
N GLU A 138 12.98 11.79 -5.83
CA GLU A 138 12.15 12.19 -6.96
C GLU A 138 10.84 12.86 -6.52
N PRO A 139 10.41 13.97 -7.16
CA PRO A 139 9.18 14.68 -6.79
C PRO A 139 7.93 13.79 -6.76
N ARG A 140 7.85 12.80 -7.65
CA ARG A 140 6.75 11.83 -7.68
C ARG A 140 6.71 10.99 -6.40
N THR A 141 7.86 10.50 -5.95
CA THR A 141 7.96 9.68 -4.74
C THR A 141 7.65 10.50 -3.49
N LEU A 142 8.13 11.75 -3.46
CA LEU A 142 7.79 12.70 -2.39
C LEU A 142 6.28 12.98 -2.31
N ARG A 143 5.62 13.17 -3.47
CA ARG A 143 4.17 13.39 -3.54
C ARG A 143 3.39 12.19 -2.96
N ILE A 144 3.75 10.96 -3.34
CA ILE A 144 3.13 9.73 -2.82
C ILE A 144 3.31 9.65 -1.30
N ALA A 145 4.54 9.86 -0.81
CA ALA A 145 4.84 9.83 0.61
C ALA A 145 4.08 10.90 1.42
N ARG A 146 3.96 12.13 0.89
CA ARG A 146 3.14 13.19 1.53
C ARG A 146 1.68 12.80 1.62
N ALA A 147 1.14 12.17 0.59
CA ALA A 147 -0.24 11.67 0.61
C ALA A 147 -0.42 10.62 1.72
N GLN A 148 0.52 9.68 1.83
CA GLN A 148 0.51 8.65 2.87
C GLN A 148 0.59 9.24 4.29
N ILE A 149 1.47 10.23 4.50
CA ILE A 149 1.56 10.96 5.78
C ILE A 149 0.24 11.68 6.09
N ALA A 150 -0.32 12.39 5.11
CA ALA A 150 -1.61 13.08 5.27
C ALA A 150 -2.74 12.09 5.62
N GLN A 151 -2.79 10.94 4.97
CA GLN A 151 -3.74 9.87 5.30
C GLN A 151 -3.60 9.41 6.76
N VAL A 152 -2.37 9.17 7.24
CA VAL A 152 -2.13 8.77 8.64
C VAL A 152 -2.56 9.86 9.61
N ARG A 153 -2.21 11.13 9.35
CA ARG A 153 -2.68 12.27 10.16
C ARG A 153 -4.20 12.34 10.20
N GLY A 154 -4.86 12.13 9.06
CA GLY A 154 -6.32 12.08 8.97
C GLY A 154 -6.93 10.97 9.82
N LEU A 155 -6.35 9.76 9.77
CA LEU A 155 -6.78 8.64 10.60
C LEU A 155 -6.63 8.91 12.10
N LEU A 156 -5.50 9.49 12.52
CA LEU A 156 -5.26 9.85 13.92
C LEU A 156 -6.23 10.93 14.41
N ALA A 157 -6.43 12.00 13.63
CA ALA A 157 -7.41 13.04 13.93
C ALA A 157 -8.83 12.49 14.02
N SER A 158 -9.21 11.59 13.10
CA SER A 158 -10.51 10.91 13.11
C SER A 158 -10.72 10.09 14.39
N ARG A 159 -9.72 9.30 14.79
CA ARG A 159 -9.74 8.55 16.06
C ARG A 159 -9.84 9.45 17.29
N ALA A 160 -9.29 10.65 17.23
CA ALA A 160 -9.39 11.66 18.27
C ALA A 160 -10.72 12.45 18.25
N GLY A 161 -11.65 12.13 17.34
CA GLY A 161 -12.92 12.85 17.18
C GLY A 161 -12.78 14.23 16.54
N GLN A 162 -11.61 14.56 16.00
CA GLN A 162 -11.32 15.84 15.36
C GLN A 162 -11.73 15.80 13.89
N HIS A 163 -13.04 15.88 13.63
CA HIS A 163 -13.59 15.70 12.28
C HIS A 163 -13.06 16.69 11.25
N GLU A 164 -12.95 17.99 11.57
CA GLU A 164 -12.45 18.99 10.62
C GLU A 164 -10.94 18.85 10.32
N PRO A 165 -10.04 18.68 11.31
CA PRO A 165 -8.66 18.32 11.02
C PRO A 165 -8.53 17.04 10.20
N ALA A 166 -9.31 15.99 10.52
CA ALA A 166 -9.31 14.75 9.76
C ALA A 166 -9.71 14.98 8.29
N ARG A 167 -10.79 15.74 8.07
CA ARG A 167 -11.27 16.10 6.74
C ARG A 167 -10.18 16.76 5.90
N ARG A 168 -9.53 17.80 6.45
CA ARG A 168 -8.45 18.53 5.75
C ARG A 168 -7.30 17.60 5.36
N HIS A 169 -6.89 16.71 6.25
CA HIS A 169 -5.82 15.77 5.97
C HIS A 169 -6.18 14.75 4.88
N PHE A 170 -7.40 14.22 4.87
CA PHE A 170 -7.85 13.35 3.78
C PHE A 170 -8.00 14.12 2.46
N GLU A 171 -8.49 15.35 2.48
CA GLU A 171 -8.54 16.23 1.29
C GLU A 171 -7.14 16.46 0.72
N THR A 172 -6.14 16.74 1.56
CA THR A 172 -4.74 16.83 1.13
C THR A 172 -4.23 15.51 0.52
N ALA A 173 -4.57 14.36 1.12
CA ALA A 173 -4.18 13.06 0.55
C ALA A 173 -4.79 12.82 -0.83
N ILE A 174 -6.03 13.27 -1.06
CA ILE A 174 -6.73 13.20 -2.35
C ILE A 174 -6.12 14.15 -3.38
N GLU A 175 -5.82 15.39 -3.00
CA GLU A 175 -5.17 16.35 -3.88
C GLU A 175 -3.81 15.84 -4.39
N LEU A 176 -3.07 15.18 -3.50
CA LEU A 176 -1.76 14.61 -3.81
C LEU A 176 -1.88 13.31 -4.61
N GLU A 177 -2.80 12.42 -4.29
CA GLU A 177 -3.04 11.16 -5.01
C GLU A 177 -4.54 10.94 -5.28
N PRO A 178 -5.09 11.52 -6.37
CA PRO A 178 -6.53 11.47 -6.64
C PRO A 178 -7.07 10.06 -6.89
N ALA A 179 -6.21 9.16 -7.39
CA ALA A 179 -6.53 7.76 -7.68
C ALA A 179 -6.34 6.83 -6.47
N TRP A 180 -6.37 7.36 -5.24
CA TRP A 180 -6.29 6.57 -4.01
C TRP A 180 -7.65 6.51 -3.31
N ALA A 181 -8.28 5.33 -3.30
CA ALA A 181 -9.61 5.14 -2.73
C ALA A 181 -9.68 5.35 -1.21
N GLY A 182 -8.59 5.05 -0.48
CA GLY A 182 -8.56 5.08 1.00
C GLY A 182 -9.00 6.44 1.60
N PRO A 183 -8.39 7.57 1.22
CA PRO A 183 -8.81 8.89 1.67
C PRO A 183 -10.28 9.21 1.39
N TRP A 184 -10.81 8.85 0.21
CA TRP A 184 -12.22 9.06 -0.14
C TRP A 184 -13.16 8.30 0.79
N ILE A 185 -12.84 7.05 1.11
CA ILE A 185 -13.63 6.23 2.04
C ILE A 185 -13.65 6.87 3.43
N ASN A 186 -12.51 7.35 3.91
CA ASN A 186 -12.44 7.96 5.23
C ASN A 186 -13.17 9.31 5.29
N LEU A 187 -13.13 10.11 4.21
CA LEU A 187 -13.99 11.29 4.10
C LEU A 187 -15.48 10.94 4.13
N GLY A 188 -15.87 9.85 3.46
CA GLY A 188 -17.25 9.35 3.51
C GLY A 188 -17.69 9.00 4.94
N VAL A 189 -16.83 8.31 5.69
CA VAL A 189 -17.07 7.96 7.09
C VAL A 189 -17.20 9.21 7.98
N ILE A 190 -16.31 10.20 7.79
CA ILE A 190 -16.40 11.48 8.51
C ILE A 190 -17.72 12.20 8.18
N ALA A 191 -18.09 12.27 6.90
CA ALA A 191 -19.32 12.92 6.45
C ALA A 191 -20.58 12.22 7.00
N GLU A 192 -20.61 10.89 7.11
CA GLU A 192 -21.70 10.19 7.80
C GLU A 192 -21.77 10.54 9.28
N GLY A 193 -20.61 10.61 9.95
CA GLY A 193 -20.52 11.00 11.36
C GLY A 193 -21.02 12.42 11.63
N THR A 194 -20.90 13.33 10.65
CA THR A 194 -21.41 14.71 10.71
C THR A 194 -22.78 14.89 10.07
N ALA A 195 -23.49 13.80 9.75
CA ALA A 195 -24.81 13.79 9.11
C ALA A 195 -24.89 14.43 7.70
N GLU A 196 -23.76 14.56 7.01
CA GLU A 196 -23.65 15.01 5.62
C GLU A 196 -23.85 13.83 4.64
N VAL A 197 -25.03 13.20 4.67
CA VAL A 197 -25.29 11.92 3.96
C VAL A 197 -25.02 11.99 2.45
N GLN A 198 -25.41 13.06 1.76
CA GLN A 198 -25.17 13.21 0.33
C GLN A 198 -23.67 13.28 0.01
N ARG A 199 -22.91 14.00 0.85
CA ARG A 199 -21.46 14.09 0.69
C ARG A 199 -20.80 12.74 0.93
N ALA A 200 -21.26 12.00 1.95
CA ALA A 200 -20.77 10.65 2.20
C ALA A 200 -20.98 9.73 1.01
N MET A 201 -22.16 9.77 0.39
CA MET A 201 -22.45 8.99 -0.82
C MET A 201 -21.49 9.33 -1.96
N SER A 202 -21.32 10.62 -2.26
CA SER A 202 -20.37 11.05 -3.30
C SER A 202 -18.94 10.58 -3.03
N CYS A 203 -18.50 10.61 -1.77
CA CYS A 203 -17.18 10.09 -1.39
C CYS A 203 -17.05 8.58 -1.64
N TYR A 204 -18.06 7.78 -1.29
CA TYR A 204 -18.03 6.34 -1.56
C TYR A 204 -18.12 6.02 -3.07
N GLU A 205 -18.90 6.80 -3.84
CA GLU A 205 -18.95 6.67 -5.30
C GLU A 205 -17.58 6.97 -5.93
N GLN A 206 -16.88 8.01 -5.49
CA GLN A 206 -15.51 8.29 -5.94
C GLN A 206 -14.55 7.15 -5.60
N ALA A 207 -14.62 6.61 -4.37
CA ALA A 207 -13.83 5.46 -3.99
C ALA A 207 -14.11 4.23 -4.89
N LEU A 208 -15.37 3.98 -5.24
CA LEU A 208 -15.78 2.88 -6.11
C LEU A 208 -15.48 3.09 -7.60
N GLN A 209 -15.29 4.34 -8.04
CA GLN A 209 -14.76 4.62 -9.37
C GLN A 209 -13.28 4.26 -9.48
N ILE A 210 -12.53 4.43 -8.37
CA ILE A 210 -11.10 4.12 -8.28
C ILE A 210 -10.89 2.61 -8.08
N ASP A 211 -11.60 2.03 -7.12
CA ASP A 211 -11.58 0.60 -6.80
C ASP A 211 -13.03 0.06 -6.74
N PRO A 212 -13.54 -0.47 -7.87
CA PRO A 212 -14.90 -1.00 -7.95
C PRO A 212 -15.18 -2.18 -7.01
N GLY A 213 -14.14 -2.85 -6.50
CA GLY A 213 -14.25 -3.98 -5.59
C GLY A 213 -14.08 -3.62 -4.12
N HIS A 214 -13.84 -2.34 -3.78
CA HIS A 214 -13.44 -1.98 -2.43
C HIS A 214 -14.52 -2.33 -1.39
N PRO A 215 -14.28 -3.27 -0.48
CA PRO A 215 -15.36 -3.86 0.32
C PRO A 215 -15.97 -2.87 1.32
N VAL A 216 -15.16 -2.01 1.94
CA VAL A 216 -15.66 -0.95 2.85
C VAL A 216 -16.55 0.06 2.13
N ALA A 217 -16.18 0.47 0.92
CA ALA A 217 -16.94 1.45 0.14
C ALA A 217 -18.26 0.83 -0.35
N LEU A 218 -18.23 -0.41 -0.86
CA LEU A 218 -19.42 -1.17 -1.25
C LEU A 218 -20.40 -1.31 -0.09
N TYR A 219 -19.91 -1.72 1.08
CA TYR A 219 -20.74 -1.88 2.28
C TYR A 219 -21.38 -0.57 2.74
N ASN A 220 -20.60 0.50 2.85
CA ASN A 220 -21.12 1.79 3.33
C ASN A 220 -22.10 2.43 2.33
N ALA A 221 -21.80 2.38 1.03
CA ALA A 221 -22.71 2.85 -0.01
C ALA A 221 -24.02 2.05 0.00
N ALA A 222 -23.94 0.71 0.04
CA ALA A 222 -25.12 -0.15 0.13
C ALA A 222 -25.99 0.18 1.35
N ARG A 223 -25.36 0.37 2.51
CA ARG A 223 -26.06 0.75 3.75
C ARG A 223 -26.77 2.10 3.61
N LEU A 224 -26.14 3.08 2.97
CA LEU A 224 -26.76 4.39 2.72
C LEU A 224 -27.92 4.31 1.71
N HIS A 225 -27.77 3.56 0.61
CA HIS A 225 -28.86 3.34 -0.35
C HIS A 225 -30.04 2.59 0.28
N SER A 226 -29.76 1.60 1.15
CA SER A 226 -30.81 0.91 1.89
C SER A 226 -31.60 1.86 2.79
N ARG A 227 -30.92 2.78 3.48
CA ARG A 227 -31.57 3.78 4.35
C ARG A 227 -32.36 4.83 3.57
N SER A 228 -31.94 5.16 2.35
CA SER A 228 -32.68 6.09 1.48
C SER A 228 -33.87 5.44 0.74
N GLY A 229 -34.06 4.12 0.89
CA GLY A 229 -35.14 3.37 0.23
C GLY A 229 -34.80 2.90 -1.19
N ASP A 230 -33.58 3.13 -1.67
CA ASP A 230 -33.11 2.61 -2.96
C ASP A 230 -32.64 1.15 -2.81
N THR A 231 -33.60 0.25 -2.55
CA THR A 231 -33.33 -1.18 -2.31
C THR A 231 -32.68 -1.87 -3.51
N ARG A 232 -32.98 -1.41 -4.74
CA ARG A 232 -32.38 -1.94 -5.97
C ARG A 232 -30.88 -1.71 -6.01
N THR A 233 -30.43 -0.47 -5.84
CA THR A 233 -28.99 -0.16 -5.85
C THR A 233 -28.29 -0.79 -4.65
N ALA A 234 -28.93 -0.79 -3.48
CA ALA A 234 -28.38 -1.46 -2.30
C ALA A 234 -28.10 -2.96 -2.56
N ARG A 235 -29.01 -3.70 -3.21
CA ARG A 235 -28.79 -5.11 -3.54
C ARG A 235 -27.62 -5.33 -4.48
N ASP A 236 -27.51 -4.53 -5.54
CA ASP A 236 -26.38 -4.62 -6.49
C ASP A 236 -25.03 -4.49 -5.78
N LEU A 237 -24.91 -3.46 -4.93
CA LEU A 237 -23.70 -3.21 -4.16
C LEU A 237 -23.40 -4.33 -3.15
N ILE A 238 -24.42 -4.90 -2.50
CA ILE A 238 -24.28 -6.04 -1.59
C ILE A 238 -23.85 -7.30 -2.33
N THR A 239 -24.40 -7.57 -3.51
CA THR A 239 -23.98 -8.69 -4.35
C THR A 239 -22.50 -8.56 -4.70
N ARG A 240 -22.08 -7.39 -5.21
CA ARG A 240 -20.66 -7.11 -5.51
C ARG A 240 -19.76 -7.27 -4.28
N LEU A 241 -20.22 -6.82 -3.11
CA LEU A 241 -19.50 -6.97 -1.84
C LEU A 241 -19.28 -8.43 -1.48
N LEU A 242 -20.32 -9.25 -1.55
CA LEU A 242 -20.27 -10.66 -1.15
C LEU A 242 -19.63 -11.55 -2.22
N ASP A 243 -19.61 -11.12 -3.48
CA ASP A 243 -18.83 -11.78 -4.53
C ASP A 243 -17.33 -11.54 -4.31
N ALA A 244 -16.93 -10.32 -3.92
CA ALA A 244 -15.55 -9.97 -3.62
C ALA A 244 -15.07 -10.52 -2.27
N VAL A 245 -15.91 -10.44 -1.24
CA VAL A 245 -15.61 -10.86 0.13
C VAL A 245 -16.84 -11.58 0.74
N PRO A 246 -16.99 -12.90 0.51
CA PRO A 246 -18.17 -13.67 0.93
C PRO A 246 -18.47 -13.67 2.44
N GLU A 247 -17.45 -13.40 3.26
CA GLU A 247 -17.52 -13.36 4.72
C GLU A 247 -17.37 -11.93 5.28
N TYR A 248 -17.67 -10.90 4.48
CA TYR A 248 -17.57 -9.53 4.94
C TYR A 248 -18.49 -9.28 6.16
N PRO A 249 -17.96 -8.73 7.28
CA PRO A 249 -18.74 -8.49 8.49
C PRO A 249 -19.98 -7.65 8.23
N GLY A 250 -21.15 -8.13 8.67
CA GLY A 250 -22.43 -7.45 8.48
C GLY A 250 -22.98 -7.47 7.04
N GLY A 251 -22.26 -8.04 6.06
CA GLY A 251 -22.69 -8.07 4.66
C GLY A 251 -23.97 -8.91 4.45
N ARG A 252 -24.03 -10.10 5.04
CA ARG A 252 -25.22 -10.98 4.97
C ARG A 252 -26.42 -10.40 5.73
N GLU A 253 -26.17 -9.77 6.88
CA GLU A 253 -27.21 -9.11 7.68
C GLU A 253 -27.84 -7.95 6.91
N LEU A 254 -27.00 -7.15 6.23
CA LEU A 254 -27.47 -6.07 5.35
C LEU A 254 -28.26 -6.62 4.15
N ALA A 255 -27.83 -7.74 3.56
CA ALA A 255 -28.58 -8.42 2.50
C ALA A 255 -29.99 -8.83 2.97
N ASP A 256 -30.06 -9.45 4.15
CA ASP A 256 -31.32 -9.89 4.75
C ASP A 256 -32.24 -8.71 5.11
N SER A 257 -31.69 -7.59 5.58
CA SER A 257 -32.49 -6.40 5.89
C SER A 257 -33.08 -5.77 4.64
N VAL A 258 -32.33 -5.70 3.54
CA VAL A 258 -32.81 -5.16 2.27
C VAL A 258 -33.85 -6.07 1.61
N ARG A 259 -33.78 -7.40 1.81
CA ARG A 259 -34.79 -8.34 1.31
C ARG A 259 -36.13 -8.21 2.04
N LYS A 260 -36.12 -7.90 3.35
CA LYS A 260 -37.33 -7.77 4.17
C LYS A 260 -38.08 -6.45 3.98
N ALA A 261 -37.43 -5.46 3.35
CA ALA A 261 -37.99 -4.13 3.12
C ALA A 261 -38.80 -4.00 1.81
N ASP A 262 -38.81 -5.05 0.97
CA ASP A 262 -39.69 -5.22 -0.19
C ASP A 262 -40.96 -5.98 0.18
#